data_AF-A0A7W1CST8-F1
#
_entry.id   AF-A0A7W1CST8-F1
#
_cell.length_a   1.000
_cell.length_b   1.000
_cell.length_c   1.000
_cell.angle_alpha   90.00
_cell.angle_beta   90.00
_cell.angle_gamma   90.00
#
_symmetry.space_group_name_H-M   'P 1'
#
loop_
_entity.id
_entity.type
_entity.pdbx_description
1 polymer ?
#
loop_
_entity_poly.entity_id
_entity_poly.type
_entity_poly.pdbx_seq_one_letter_code
_entity_poly.pdbx_strand_id
1 'polypeptide(L)'
;DGGHTSGVVVTVHDNGRGIAAELRDKIFSPFCTTKARGMGLGLPIVKRTVFDHNGRVDVDSNPQGTSVSVLLPVVENGAPESAAARS
;
A
#
# COMPACT_ATOMS: atom_id res chain seq x y z
N ASP A 1 -14.77 16.29 -17.02
CA ASP A 1 -15.22 14.89 -16.90
C ASP A 1 -14.37 14.15 -15.89
N GLY A 2 -14.80 14.15 -14.63
CA GLY A 2 -14.06 13.55 -13.52
C GLY A 2 -14.34 12.06 -13.43
N GLY A 3 -13.50 11.25 -14.09
CA GLY A 3 -13.52 9.80 -13.92
C GLY A 3 -13.32 9.46 -12.45
N HIS A 4 -14.25 8.71 -11.87
CA HIS A 4 -14.06 8.15 -10.53
C HIS A 4 -12.98 7.08 -10.66
N THR A 5 -11.76 7.40 -10.22
CA THR A 5 -10.70 6.38 -10.13
C THR A 5 -11.11 5.38 -9.07
N SER A 6 -11.73 4.27 -9.48
CA SER A 6 -11.93 3.12 -8.61
C SER A 6 -10.56 2.56 -8.23
N GLY A 7 -10.42 2.04 -7.02
CA GLY A 7 -9.16 1.55 -6.50
C GLY A 7 -9.37 0.36 -5.58
N VAL A 8 -8.41 -0.56 -5.55
CA VAL A 8 -8.41 -1.70 -4.63
C VAL A 8 -7.52 -1.36 -3.45
N VAL A 9 -8.03 -1.58 -2.23
CA VAL A 9 -7.25 -1.49 -1.00
C VAL A 9 -6.94 -2.89 -0.51
N VAL A 10 -5.66 -3.17 -0.31
CA VAL A 10 -5.18 -4.39 0.34
C VAL A 10 -4.58 -4.00 1.69
N THR A 11 -5.13 -4.54 2.77
CA THR A 11 -4.64 -4.32 4.13
C THR A 11 -4.04 -5.58 4.70
N VAL A 12 -2.81 -5.47 5.22
CA VAL A 12 -2.14 -6.54 5.98
C VAL A 12 -2.11 -6.11 7.44
N HIS A 13 -2.70 -6.93 8.31
CA HIS A 13 -2.75 -6.71 9.75
C HIS A 13 -1.91 -7.75 10.50
N ASP A 14 -1.09 -7.30 11.44
CA ASP A 14 -0.42 -8.12 12.43
C ASP A 14 -0.89 -7.79 13.85
N ASN A 15 -0.66 -8.71 14.78
CA ASN A 15 -0.96 -8.58 16.21
C ASN A 15 0.31 -8.32 17.05
N GLY A 16 1.33 -7.67 16.47
CA GLY A 16 2.56 -7.33 17.16
C GLY A 16 2.41 -6.16 18.14
N ARG A 17 3.52 -5.74 18.75
CA ARG A 17 3.57 -4.61 19.71
C ARG A 17 3.37 -3.21 19.10
N GLY A 18 3.11 -3.13 17.80
CA GLY A 18 3.04 -1.88 17.06
C GLY A 18 4.39 -1.17 16.85
N ILE A 19 4.30 0.05 16.32
CA ILE A 19 5.39 0.97 15.98
C ILE A 19 5.40 2.10 17.01
N ALA A 20 6.57 2.35 17.61
CA ALA A 20 6.76 3.47 18.54
C ALA A 20 6.48 4.82 17.85
N ALA A 21 5.85 5.75 18.58
CA ALA A 21 5.36 7.01 18.00
C ALA A 21 6.49 7.81 17.33
N GLU A 22 7.67 7.84 17.95
CA GLU A 22 8.88 8.51 17.48
C GLU A 22 9.46 7.93 16.18
N LEU A 23 9.06 6.71 15.79
CA LEU A 23 9.49 6.07 14.55
C LEU A 23 8.50 6.26 13.41
N ARG A 24 7.25 6.66 13.66
CA ARG A 24 6.17 6.69 12.65
C ARG A 24 6.55 7.46 11.39
N ASP A 25 7.17 8.63 11.54
CA ASP A 25 7.58 9.47 10.40
C ASP A 25 8.82 8.94 9.68
N LYS A 26 9.56 8.03 10.33
CA LYS A 26 10.85 7.50 9.87
C LYS A 26 10.76 6.10 9.29
N ILE A 27 9.69 5.35 9.51
CA ILE A 27 9.60 3.92 9.11
C ILE A 27 9.80 3.68 7.61
N PHE A 28 9.52 4.68 6.78
CA PHE A 28 9.74 4.63 5.33
C PHE A 28 11.12 5.13 4.89
N SER A 29 11.98 5.54 5.83
CA SER A 29 13.35 5.94 5.55
C SER A 29 14.24 4.71 5.38
N PRO A 30 15.19 4.71 4.43
CA PRO A 30 16.18 3.65 4.31
C PRO A 30 16.89 3.38 5.64
N PHE A 31 17.17 2.10 5.90
CA PHE A 31 17.89 1.63 7.09
C PHE A 31 17.16 1.84 8.44
N CYS A 32 15.92 2.32 8.45
CA CYS A 32 15.12 2.39 9.66
C CYS A 32 14.71 0.97 10.11
N THR A 33 15.28 0.51 11.22
CA THR A 33 14.94 -0.79 11.80
C THR A 33 15.18 -0.85 13.31
N THR A 34 14.39 -1.66 14.01
CA THR A 34 14.58 -2.02 15.42
C THR A 34 15.03 -3.47 15.58
N LYS A 35 15.21 -4.20 14.47
CA LYS A 35 15.60 -5.61 14.48
C LYS A 35 17.13 -5.73 14.50
N ALA A 36 17.65 -6.60 15.36
CA ALA A 36 19.10 -6.84 15.46
C ALA A 36 19.72 -7.38 14.16
N ARG A 37 18.93 -8.12 13.36
CA ARG A 37 19.32 -8.61 12.04
C ARG A 37 18.24 -8.22 11.04
N GLY A 38 18.47 -7.13 10.32
CA GLY A 38 17.62 -6.62 9.25
C GLY A 38 18.18 -5.31 8.72
N MET A 39 18.13 -5.11 7.40
CA MET A 39 18.69 -3.90 6.77
C MET A 39 17.73 -2.70 6.78
N GLY A 40 16.47 -2.86 7.22
CA GLY A 40 15.50 -1.77 7.23
C GLY A 40 15.11 -1.23 5.85
N LEU A 41 15.19 -2.07 4.80
CA LEU A 41 14.90 -1.65 3.41
C LEU A 41 13.50 -2.01 2.93
N GLY A 42 12.75 -2.84 3.66
CA GLY A 42 11.44 -3.35 3.22
C GLY A 42 10.39 -2.26 2.98
N LEU A 43 10.09 -1.44 3.99
CA LEU A 43 9.09 -0.36 3.87
C LEU A 43 9.48 0.72 2.85
N PRO A 44 10.75 1.17 2.75
CA PRO A 44 11.19 2.02 1.64
C PRO A 44 10.88 1.43 0.25
N ILE A 45 11.15 0.13 0.06
CA ILE A 45 10.83 -0.57 -1.19
C ILE A 45 9.32 -0.58 -1.42
N VAL A 46 8.50 -0.92 -0.41
CA VAL A 46 7.04 -0.89 -0.52
C VAL A 46 6.54 0.50 -0.94
N LYS A 47 7.00 1.56 -0.28
CA LYS A 47 6.60 2.94 -0.62
C LYS A 47 6.94 3.28 -2.06
N ARG A 48 8.14 2.89 -2.54
CA ARG A 48 8.54 3.15 -3.93
C ARG A 48 7.71 2.33 -4.91
N THR A 49 7.53 1.04 -4.68
CA THR A 49 6.74 0.15 -5.54
C THR A 49 5.31 0.65 -5.67
N VAL A 50 4.66 1.01 -4.56
CA VAL A 50 3.29 1.52 -4.56
C VAL A 50 3.19 2.86 -5.30
N PHE A 51 4.15 3.77 -5.08
CA PHE A 51 4.24 5.04 -5.80
C PHE A 51 4.37 4.83 -7.31
N ASP A 52 5.22 3.88 -7.75
CA ASP A 52 5.43 3.55 -9.17
C ASP A 52 4.17 2.96 -9.83
N HIS A 53 3.21 2.47 -9.05
CA HIS A 53 1.89 2.02 -9.52
C HIS A 53 0.79 3.09 -9.34
N ASN A 54 1.16 4.35 -9.13
CA ASN A 54 0.24 5.46 -8.87
C ASN A 54 -0.66 5.23 -7.63
N GLY A 55 -0.21 4.37 -6.72
CA GLY A 55 -0.92 4.01 -5.51
C GLY A 55 -0.53 4.84 -4.30
N ARG A 56 -1.08 4.44 -3.17
CA ARG A 56 -0.79 5.03 -1.85
C ARG A 56 -0.58 3.94 -0.81
N VAL A 57 0.35 4.15 0.11
CA VAL A 57 0.55 3.29 1.28
C VAL A 57 0.31 4.11 2.54
N ASP A 58 -0.48 3.57 3.46
CA ASP A 58 -0.74 4.14 4.79
C ASP A 58 -0.46 3.06 5.86
N VAL A 59 -0.06 3.51 7.05
CA VAL A 59 0.24 2.63 8.19
C VAL A 59 -0.51 3.15 9.41
N ASP A 60 -1.32 2.29 10.01
CA ASP A 60 -1.91 2.50 11.33
C ASP A 60 -1.31 1.48 12.31
N SER A 61 -0.91 1.93 13.49
CA SER A 61 -0.20 1.08 14.43
C SER A 61 -0.43 1.51 15.86
N ASN A 62 -0.76 0.54 16.71
CA ASN A 62 -1.03 0.70 18.12
C ASN A 62 -0.49 -0.51 18.90
N PRO A 63 -0.56 -0.53 20.24
CA PRO A 63 -0.02 -1.65 21.03
C PRO A 63 -0.67 -3.03 20.78
N GLN A 64 -1.77 -3.10 20.03
CA GLN A 64 -2.47 -4.34 19.67
C GLN A 64 -2.06 -4.86 18.28
N GLY A 65 -1.31 -4.09 17.49
CA GLY A 65 -0.93 -4.51 16.14
C GLY A 65 -0.57 -3.38 15.19
N THR A 66 -0.22 -3.76 13.96
CA THR A 66 0.02 -2.85 12.85
C THR A 66 -0.81 -3.25 11.64
N SER A 67 -1.46 -2.28 11.03
CA SER A 67 -2.14 -2.40 9.74
C SER A 67 -1.41 -1.59 8.69
N VAL A 68 -0.97 -2.24 7.61
CA VAL A 68 -0.40 -1.58 6.43
C VAL A 68 -1.41 -1.69 5.30
N SER A 69 -1.89 -0.55 4.80
CA SER A 69 -2.89 -0.48 3.74
C SER A 69 -2.25 0.05 2.46
N VAL A 70 -2.44 -0.68 1.36
CA VAL A 70 -1.98 -0.31 0.02
C VAL A 70 -3.20 -0.09 -0.87
N LEU A 71 -3.37 1.13 -1.35
CA LEU A 71 -4.33 1.49 -2.38
C LEU A 71 -3.65 1.42 -3.75
N LEU A 72 -4.23 0.67 -4.68
CA LEU A 72 -3.84 0.64 -6.08
C LEU A 72 -5.02 1.10 -6.95
N PRO A 73 -4.82 2.06 -7.88
CA PRO A 73 -5.84 2.43 -8.84
C PRO A 73 -6.23 1.24 -9.72
N VAL A 74 -7.52 1.09 -10.00
CA VAL A 74 -8.03 0.18 -11.02
C VAL A 74 -8.09 0.95 -12.32
N VAL A 75 -7.41 0.42 -13.34
CA VAL A 75 -7.72 0.73 -14.73
C VAL A 75 -8.83 -0.21 -15.17
N GLU A 76 -9.94 0.33 -15.69
CA GLU A 76 -10.93 -0.52 -16.34
C GLU A 76 -10.23 -1.23 -17.50
N ASN A 77 -10.02 -2.54 -17.35
CA ASN A 77 -9.71 -3.40 -18.48
C ASN A 77 -10.97 -3.37 -19.33
N GLY A 78 -10.98 -2.55 -20.38
CA GLY A 78 -12.10 -2.47 -21.31
C GLY A 78 -12.56 -3.88 -21.64
N ALA A 79 -13.79 -4.22 -21.24
CA ALA A 79 -14.39 -5.46 -21.69
C ALA A 79 -14.34 -5.45 -23.22
N PRO A 80 -14.05 -6.58 -23.90
CA PRO A 80 -14.27 -6.63 -25.32
C PRO A 80 -15.75 -6.30 -25.52
N GLU A 81 -16.01 -5.25 -26.29
CA GLU A 81 -17.33 -4.89 -26.79
C GLU A 81 -17.85 -6.11 -27.57
N SER A 82 -18.54 -7.02 -26.87
CA SER A 82 -19.11 -8.21 -27.47
C SER A 82 -20.31 -7.80 -28.31
N ALA A 83 -20.02 -7.48 -29.57
CA ALA A 83 -20.84 -7.71 -30.74
C ALA A 83 -22.35 -7.56 -30.55
N ALA A 84 -22.83 -6.33 -30.42
CA ALA A 84 -24.17 -5.97 -30.89
C ALA A 84 -24.13 -5.68 -32.40
N ALA A 85 -23.60 -6.62 -33.20
CA ALA A 85 -23.83 -6.62 -34.64
C ALA A 85 -25.19 -7.26 -34.90
N ARG A 86 -26.20 -6.38 -34.91
CA ARG A 86 -27.51 -6.66 -35.52
C ARG A 86 -27.29 -7.13 -36.96
N SER A 87 -27.78 -8.32 -37.30
CA SER A 87 -28.37 -8.70 -38.60
C SER A 87 -29.10 -10.01 -38.41
#